data_AF-A0A965ARB2-F1
#
_entry.id   AF-A0A965ARB2-F1
#
_cell.length_a   1.000
_cell.length_b   1.000
_cell.length_c   1.000
_cell.angle_alpha   90.00
_cell.angle_beta   90.00
_cell.angle_gamma   90.00
#
_symmetry.space_group_name_H-M   'P 1'
#
loop_
_entity.id
_entity.type
_entity.pdbx_description
1 polymer ?
#
loop_
_entity_poly.entity_id
_entity_poly.type
_entity_poly.pdbx_seq_one_letter_code
_entity_poly.pdbx_strand_id
1 'polypeptide(L)'
;MPTQSWQEMPAAGFVGCVPYRLGNQVRLDLTPEGLAGKELTIPRLFTSLRSAGFKGAPTTKVEVVPEPTLWRVRWQKAPAEGSAIVLDCDWPPLLGEELKPIEAAGDGSLFLHGCWAKTCGEKLRYEPQPHKNTVGFWTKADDEALWSFTVARPGRYAVAILQGCGKGQGGSDAVLTIGPPGEPGVDLAFSPIETGHFQNFRWVDLGSVVLESAGQQELRVKPTRIAKAALCDIRAISLVPQSTTK
;
A
#
# COMPACT_ATOMS: atom_id res chain seq x y z
N MET A 1 25.78 20.59 -10.21
CA MET A 1 24.52 19.89 -9.87
C MET A 1 24.27 20.11 -8.38
N PRO A 2 23.04 20.36 -7.92
CA PRO A 2 22.78 20.47 -6.49
C PRO A 2 23.11 19.13 -5.84
N THR A 3 23.94 19.14 -4.80
CA THR A 3 24.19 17.95 -3.98
C THR A 3 22.88 17.59 -3.30
N GLN A 4 22.34 16.40 -3.62
CA GLN A 4 21.15 15.91 -2.94
C GLN A 4 21.46 15.74 -1.44
N SER A 5 20.74 16.47 -0.60
CA SER A 5 20.87 16.42 0.86
C SER A 5 19.63 15.80 1.49
N TRP A 6 19.84 15.09 2.61
CA TRP A 6 18.76 14.61 3.46
C TRP A 6 17.87 15.76 3.91
N GLN A 7 16.56 15.60 3.75
CA GLN A 7 15.55 16.55 4.23
C GLN A 7 14.84 15.97 5.43
N GLU A 8 14.70 16.74 6.50
CA GLU A 8 13.93 16.32 7.66
C GLU A 8 12.44 16.16 7.29
N MET A 9 11.82 15.09 7.77
CA MET A 9 10.39 14.85 7.62
C MET A 9 9.63 15.41 8.84
N PRO A 10 8.32 15.69 8.74
CA PRO A 10 7.53 16.04 9.91
C PRO A 10 7.67 15.01 11.03
N ALA A 11 7.94 15.47 12.26
CA ALA A 11 8.18 14.59 13.41
C ALA A 11 6.90 13.90 13.92
N ALA A 12 5.71 14.36 13.53
CA ALA A 12 4.44 13.84 14.02
C ALA A 12 4.29 12.34 13.74
N GLY A 13 4.02 11.56 14.80
CA GLY A 13 3.86 10.10 14.74
C GLY A 13 5.16 9.29 14.64
N PHE A 14 6.32 9.94 14.55
CA PHE A 14 7.62 9.29 14.70
C PHE A 14 8.02 9.29 16.18
N VAL A 15 8.30 8.11 16.72
CA VAL A 15 8.67 7.92 18.13
C VAL A 15 9.97 7.14 18.19
N GLY A 16 10.92 7.63 19.01
CA GLY A 16 12.25 7.04 19.17
C GLY A 16 13.26 7.40 18.08
N CYS A 17 12.91 8.27 17.13
CA CYS A 17 13.81 8.67 16.04
C CYS A 17 13.52 10.08 15.51
N VAL A 18 14.49 10.64 14.80
CA VAL A 18 14.34 11.83 13.95
C VAL A 18 14.36 11.39 12.48
N PRO A 19 13.28 11.62 11.72
CA PRO A 19 13.15 11.11 10.35
C PRO A 19 13.70 12.08 9.31
N TYR A 20 14.42 11.53 8.33
CA TYR A 20 14.88 12.23 7.14
C TYR A 20 14.56 11.42 5.90
N ARG A 21 14.39 12.09 4.75
CA ARG A 21 14.22 11.45 3.45
C ARG A 21 15.20 11.96 2.40
N LEU A 22 15.53 11.09 1.45
CA LEU A 22 16.33 11.40 0.27
C LEU A 22 15.96 10.45 -0.87
N GLY A 23 15.33 10.98 -1.93
CA GLY A 23 14.84 10.15 -3.04
C GLY A 23 13.88 9.08 -2.54
N ASN A 24 14.23 7.81 -2.73
CA ASN A 24 13.43 6.66 -2.30
C ASN A 24 13.88 6.08 -0.95
N GLN A 25 14.64 6.84 -0.15
CA GLN A 25 15.15 6.38 1.14
C GLN A 25 14.59 7.19 2.30
N VAL A 26 14.35 6.52 3.42
CA VAL A 26 14.12 7.14 4.73
C VAL A 26 15.29 6.79 5.64
N ARG A 27 15.88 7.79 6.29
CA ARG A 27 16.84 7.62 7.37
C ARG A 27 16.17 7.98 8.68
N LEU A 28 16.24 7.09 9.65
CA LEU A 28 15.71 7.25 11.00
C LEU A 28 16.90 7.33 11.95
N ASP A 29 17.27 8.55 12.35
CA ASP A 29 18.33 8.76 13.33
C ASP A 29 17.77 8.43 14.71
N LEU A 30 18.36 7.43 15.40
CA LEU A 30 17.81 6.90 16.64
C LEU A 30 18.04 7.87 17.80
N THR A 31 16.99 8.13 18.60
CA THR A 31 17.16 8.80 19.90
C THR A 31 17.73 7.81 20.93
N PRO A 32 18.31 8.28 22.05
CA PRO A 32 18.76 7.38 23.12
C PRO A 32 17.65 6.44 23.63
N GLU A 33 16.42 6.94 23.71
CA GLU A 33 15.24 6.15 24.10
C GLU A 33 14.92 5.06 23.06
N GLY A 34 14.86 5.41 21.77
CA GLY A 34 14.62 4.43 20.70
C GLY A 34 15.70 3.36 20.65
N LEU A 35 16.98 3.77 20.81
CA LEU A 35 18.12 2.85 20.87
C LEU A 35 18.00 1.85 22.03
N ALA A 36 17.67 2.34 23.24
CA ALA A 36 17.49 1.51 24.43
C ALA A 36 16.26 0.59 24.33
N GLY A 37 15.15 1.11 23.79
CA GLY A 37 13.89 0.39 23.62
C GLY A 37 13.90 -0.68 22.52
N LYS A 38 14.90 -0.65 21.61
CA LYS A 38 15.05 -1.57 20.48
C LYS A 38 13.90 -1.58 19.48
N GLU A 39 13.10 -0.52 19.48
CA GLU A 39 11.93 -0.35 18.62
C GLU A 39 11.71 1.14 18.33
N LEU A 40 11.30 1.44 17.10
CA LEU A 40 10.71 2.71 16.71
C LEU A 40 9.24 2.50 16.33
N THR A 41 8.45 3.54 16.52
CA THR A 41 7.15 3.67 15.87
C THR A 41 7.25 4.78 14.83
N ILE A 42 6.84 4.49 13.60
CA ILE A 42 6.76 5.49 12.52
C ILE A 42 5.37 5.46 11.90
N PRO A 43 4.86 6.58 11.35
CA PRO A 43 3.63 6.55 10.56
C PRO A 43 3.74 5.56 9.42
N ARG A 44 2.63 4.97 8.99
CA ARG A 44 2.62 4.16 7.77
C ARG A 44 3.09 5.04 6.61
N LEU A 45 4.06 4.55 5.85
CA LEU A 45 4.53 5.20 4.64
C LEU A 45 3.77 4.64 3.43
N PHE A 46 3.46 5.50 2.46
CA PHE A 46 2.79 5.14 1.21
C PHE A 46 3.82 4.82 0.13
N THR A 47 4.57 3.73 0.36
CA THR A 47 5.60 3.20 -0.53
C THR A 47 5.80 1.71 -0.26
N SER A 48 6.46 0.98 -1.16
CA SER A 48 6.90 -0.41 -0.90
C SER A 48 8.32 -0.43 -0.36
N LEU A 49 8.57 -1.33 0.60
CA LEU A 49 9.88 -1.51 1.20
C LEU A 49 10.69 -2.48 0.35
N ARG A 50 11.90 -2.08 -0.04
CA ARG A 50 12.90 -2.94 -0.67
C ARG A 50 13.80 -3.60 0.37
N SER A 51 14.30 -2.81 1.32
CA SER A 51 15.10 -3.30 2.44
C SER A 51 15.06 -2.36 3.64
N ALA A 52 15.40 -2.87 4.82
CA ALA A 52 15.60 -2.10 6.03
C ALA A 52 16.88 -2.58 6.70
N GLY A 53 17.74 -1.66 7.13
CA GLY A 53 19.00 -2.01 7.78
C GLY A 53 19.67 -0.81 8.44
N PHE A 54 20.68 -1.08 9.26
CA PHE A 54 21.48 -0.01 9.85
C PHE A 54 22.44 0.58 8.83
N LYS A 55 22.58 1.91 8.84
CA LYS A 55 23.59 2.64 8.06
C LYS A 55 24.99 2.11 8.42
N GLY A 56 25.74 1.68 7.41
CA GLY A 56 27.09 1.13 7.59
C GLY A 56 27.15 -0.29 8.17
N ALA A 57 26.01 -0.89 8.54
CA ALA A 57 25.92 -2.27 9.04
C ALA A 57 24.69 -3.00 8.46
N PRO A 58 24.59 -3.12 7.12
CA PRO A 58 23.37 -3.59 6.44
C PRO A 58 23.02 -5.05 6.72
N THR A 59 23.98 -5.86 7.21
CA THR A 59 23.74 -7.26 7.60
C THR A 59 23.04 -7.39 8.96
N THR A 60 22.96 -6.31 9.73
CA THR A 60 22.24 -6.31 11.01
C THR A 60 20.75 -6.28 10.72
N LYS A 61 20.05 -7.35 11.12
CA LYS A 61 18.62 -7.52 10.84
C LYS A 61 17.80 -6.42 11.51
N VAL A 62 17.07 -5.67 10.68
CA VAL A 62 15.98 -4.77 11.07
C VAL A 62 14.68 -5.36 10.54
N GLU A 63 13.68 -5.44 11.40
CA GLU A 63 12.35 -5.94 11.06
C GLU A 63 11.36 -4.78 11.02
N VAL A 64 10.60 -4.69 9.93
CA VAL A 64 9.48 -3.75 9.81
C VAL A 64 8.19 -4.54 9.98
N VAL A 65 7.44 -4.24 11.03
CA VAL A 65 6.16 -4.86 11.37
C VAL A 65 5.03 -3.87 11.06
N PRO A 66 4.20 -4.13 10.03
CA PRO A 66 3.11 -3.25 9.66
C PRO A 66 1.93 -3.41 10.62
N GLU A 67 1.39 -2.28 11.07
CA GLU A 67 0.11 -2.14 11.77
C GLU A 67 -0.86 -1.35 10.87
N PRO A 68 -2.17 -1.27 11.21
CA PRO A 68 -3.15 -0.56 10.37
C PRO A 68 -2.78 0.87 9.99
N THR A 69 -2.19 1.64 10.91
CA THR A 69 -1.90 3.07 10.71
C THR A 69 -0.43 3.46 10.87
N LEU A 70 0.41 2.52 11.32
CA LEU A 70 1.82 2.77 11.65
C LEU A 70 2.68 1.55 11.30
N TRP A 71 3.99 1.73 11.24
CA TRP A 71 4.94 0.62 11.21
C TRP A 71 5.78 0.63 12.48
N ARG A 72 6.04 -0.54 13.04
CA ARG A 72 7.06 -0.73 14.07
C ARG A 72 8.34 -1.19 13.42
N VAL A 73 9.45 -0.53 13.75
CA VAL A 73 10.77 -0.88 13.23
C VAL A 73 11.61 -1.40 14.38
N ARG A 74 12.00 -2.68 14.34
CA ARG A 74 12.58 -3.42 15.46
C ARG A 74 13.93 -4.01 15.12
N TRP A 75 14.78 -4.18 16.11
CA TRP A 75 16.06 -4.89 15.98
C TRP A 75 16.40 -5.62 17.28
N GLN A 76 17.26 -6.64 17.17
CA GLN A 76 17.72 -7.38 18.36
C GLN A 76 19.04 -6.81 18.92
N LYS A 77 19.94 -6.44 18.01
CA LYS A 77 21.26 -5.89 18.29
C LYS A 77 21.48 -4.67 17.40
N ALA A 78 21.84 -3.55 18.01
CA ALA A 78 22.26 -2.35 17.28
C ALA A 78 23.77 -2.39 17.02
N PRO A 79 24.26 -1.76 15.95
CA PRO A 79 25.66 -1.30 15.86
C PRO A 79 25.91 -0.22 16.94
N ALA A 80 27.17 0.19 17.13
CA ALA A 80 27.57 1.18 18.15
C ALA A 80 26.78 2.52 18.11
N GLU A 81 27.04 3.43 19.05
CA GLU A 81 26.40 4.75 19.13
C GLU A 81 26.46 5.53 17.80
N GLY A 82 25.42 6.34 17.53
CA GLY A 82 25.27 7.07 16.26
C GLY A 82 24.63 6.25 15.13
N SER A 83 24.04 5.11 15.46
CA SER A 83 23.34 4.24 14.50
C SER A 83 22.06 4.88 13.98
N ALA A 84 21.91 4.93 12.66
CA ALA A 84 20.67 5.28 11.98
C ALA A 84 20.14 4.07 11.21
N ILE A 85 18.82 3.92 11.13
CA ILE A 85 18.18 2.93 10.27
C ILE A 85 17.88 3.56 8.93
N VAL A 86 18.18 2.86 7.84
CA VAL A 86 17.80 3.25 6.48
C VAL A 86 16.75 2.27 5.98
N LEU A 87 15.62 2.81 5.57
CA LEU A 87 14.61 2.11 4.78
C LEU A 87 14.84 2.47 3.32
N ASP A 88 15.12 1.48 2.50
CA ASP A 88 15.20 1.63 1.04
C ASP A 88 13.88 1.20 0.43
N CYS A 89 13.30 2.04 -0.42
CA CYS A 89 11.96 1.87 -0.96
C CYS A 89 11.99 1.84 -2.49
N ASP A 90 10.94 1.29 -3.12
CA ASP A 90 10.84 1.33 -4.59
C ASP A 90 10.35 2.68 -5.11
N TRP A 91 9.63 3.43 -4.25
CA TRP A 91 9.05 4.73 -4.56
C TRP A 91 9.37 5.75 -3.47
N PRO A 92 9.28 7.06 -3.76
CA PRO A 92 9.43 8.09 -2.74
C PRO A 92 8.52 7.80 -1.53
N PRO A 93 9.07 7.80 -0.30
CA PRO A 93 8.31 7.55 0.91
C PRO A 93 7.43 8.76 1.25
N LEU A 94 6.12 8.60 1.09
CA LEU A 94 5.13 9.63 1.37
C LEU A 94 4.39 9.36 2.68
N LEU A 95 4.10 10.43 3.43
CA LEU A 95 3.09 10.43 4.48
C LEU A 95 1.69 10.54 3.87
N GLY A 96 0.66 10.19 4.64
CA GLY A 96 -0.72 10.16 4.13
C GLY A 96 -1.23 11.49 3.58
N GLU A 97 -0.83 12.61 4.18
CA GLU A 97 -1.19 13.97 3.73
C GLU A 97 -0.50 14.36 2.42
N GLU A 98 0.60 13.70 2.08
CA GLU A 98 1.38 13.96 0.86
C GLU A 98 0.86 13.14 -0.34
N LEU A 99 -0.02 12.17 -0.09
CA LEU A 99 -0.55 11.30 -1.13
C LEU A 99 -1.42 12.09 -2.11
N LYS A 100 -1.07 12.01 -3.39
CA LYS A 100 -1.84 12.60 -4.49
C LYS A 100 -2.65 11.51 -5.21
N PRO A 101 -3.73 11.89 -5.92
CA PRO A 101 -4.38 10.98 -6.84
C PRO A 101 -3.38 10.37 -7.83
N ILE A 102 -3.55 9.09 -8.11
CA ILE A 102 -2.76 8.35 -9.09
C ILE A 102 -3.13 8.82 -10.49
N GLU A 103 -2.13 9.21 -11.27
CA GLU A 103 -2.30 9.65 -12.66
C GLU A 103 -2.20 8.46 -13.63
N ALA A 104 -2.94 8.56 -14.73
CA ALA A 104 -2.88 7.56 -15.79
C ALA A 104 -1.53 7.57 -16.51
N ALA A 105 -1.08 6.41 -16.98
CA ALA A 105 0.02 6.29 -17.91
C ALA A 105 -0.33 6.92 -19.27
N GLY A 106 0.66 7.03 -20.16
CA GLY A 106 0.47 7.66 -21.47
C GLY A 106 -0.57 6.99 -22.39
N ASP A 107 -0.86 5.71 -22.17
CA ASP A 107 -1.92 4.97 -22.86
C ASP A 107 -3.31 5.10 -22.19
N GLY A 108 -3.39 5.83 -21.07
CA GLY A 108 -4.59 6.01 -20.26
C GLY A 108 -4.84 4.90 -19.25
N SER A 109 -3.97 3.90 -19.15
CA SER A 109 -4.07 2.86 -18.12
C SER A 109 -3.73 3.42 -16.74
N LEU A 110 -4.39 2.89 -15.72
CA LEU A 110 -4.16 3.23 -14.32
C LEU A 110 -3.69 1.98 -13.59
N PHE A 111 -2.57 2.11 -12.86
CA PHE A 111 -2.03 1.04 -12.04
C PHE A 111 -2.03 1.45 -10.58
N LEU A 112 -3.01 0.94 -9.84
CA LEU A 112 -3.26 1.31 -8.46
C LEU A 112 -2.53 0.31 -7.54
N HIS A 113 -1.28 0.62 -7.21
CA HIS A 113 -0.48 -0.22 -6.31
C HIS A 113 -1.05 -0.24 -4.89
N GLY A 114 -0.96 -1.39 -4.20
CA GLY A 114 -1.37 -1.54 -2.81
C GLY A 114 -0.65 -0.57 -1.86
N CYS A 115 0.60 -0.18 -2.17
CA CYS A 115 1.36 0.77 -1.36
C CYS A 115 0.75 2.18 -1.33
N TRP A 116 -0.12 2.51 -2.27
CA TRP A 116 -0.84 3.79 -2.35
C TRP A 116 -2.28 3.71 -1.84
N ALA A 117 -2.74 2.52 -1.43
CA ALA A 117 -4.06 2.35 -0.85
C ALA A 117 -4.14 3.06 0.51
N LYS A 118 -5.21 3.79 0.79
CA LYS A 118 -5.61 4.12 2.16
C LYS A 118 -6.35 2.91 2.74
N THR A 119 -5.91 2.43 3.89
CA THR A 119 -6.56 1.32 4.61
C THR A 119 -7.37 1.89 5.76
N CYS A 120 -8.67 1.58 5.79
CA CYS A 120 -9.60 2.04 6.80
C CYS A 120 -10.18 0.84 7.56
N GLY A 121 -10.34 0.98 8.88
CA GLY A 121 -10.91 -0.06 9.74
C GLY A 121 -9.97 -0.52 10.85
N GLU A 122 -10.23 -1.72 11.37
CA GLU A 122 -9.59 -2.25 12.59
C GLU A 122 -8.36 -3.12 12.31
N LYS A 123 -8.38 -3.95 11.26
CA LYS A 123 -7.38 -4.99 11.03
C LYS A 123 -6.61 -4.81 9.72
N LEU A 124 -7.24 -4.27 8.70
CA LEU A 124 -6.65 -4.07 7.38
C LEU A 124 -5.40 -3.19 7.47
N ARG A 125 -4.37 -3.59 6.75
CA ARG A 125 -3.09 -2.87 6.69
C ARG A 125 -2.39 -3.11 5.37
N TYR A 126 -1.49 -2.19 5.03
CA TYR A 126 -0.53 -2.41 3.96
C TYR A 126 0.73 -3.10 4.53
N GLU A 127 1.12 -4.20 3.90
CA GLU A 127 2.28 -5.01 4.27
C GLU A 127 3.44 -4.75 3.31
N PRO A 128 4.44 -3.94 3.70
CA PRO A 128 5.38 -3.33 2.76
C PRO A 128 6.50 -4.24 2.28
N GLN A 129 6.69 -5.42 2.89
CA GLN A 129 7.83 -6.28 2.60
C GLN A 129 7.81 -6.75 1.14
N PRO A 130 8.96 -6.91 0.45
CA PRO A 130 8.99 -7.16 -1.00
C PRO A 130 8.18 -8.38 -1.48
N HIS A 131 8.19 -9.45 -0.68
CA HIS A 131 7.51 -10.71 -0.96
C HIS A 131 5.99 -10.64 -0.69
N LYS A 132 5.53 -9.61 0.03
CA LYS A 132 4.11 -9.30 0.25
C LYS A 132 3.69 -8.15 -0.66
N ASN A 133 4.08 -6.92 -0.30
CA ASN A 133 3.76 -5.68 -0.98
C ASN A 133 2.27 -5.62 -1.31
N THR A 134 1.43 -5.75 -0.29
CA THR A 134 -0.01 -5.99 -0.47
C THR A 134 -0.82 -5.28 0.60
N VAL A 135 -2.04 -4.90 0.25
CA VAL A 135 -3.09 -4.69 1.23
C VAL A 135 -3.52 -6.07 1.72
N GLY A 136 -3.41 -6.33 3.02
CA GLY A 136 -3.59 -7.66 3.61
C GLY A 136 -4.18 -7.59 5.01
N PHE A 137 -4.24 -8.73 5.70
CA PHE A 137 -4.93 -8.88 6.99
C PHE A 137 -6.42 -8.47 6.96
N TRP A 138 -7.05 -8.67 5.81
CA TRP A 138 -8.44 -8.30 5.57
C TRP A 138 -9.41 -9.30 6.22
N THR A 139 -9.51 -9.23 7.54
CA THR A 139 -10.20 -10.19 8.42
C THR A 139 -11.52 -9.66 8.97
N LYS A 140 -11.86 -8.40 8.69
CA LYS A 140 -13.09 -7.73 9.10
C LYS A 140 -13.82 -7.23 7.86
N ALA A 141 -15.13 -7.49 7.79
CA ALA A 141 -15.96 -7.05 6.68
C ALA A 141 -16.20 -5.54 6.65
N ASP A 142 -16.05 -4.87 7.80
CA ASP A 142 -16.18 -3.42 7.91
C ASP A 142 -14.93 -2.66 7.45
N ASP A 143 -13.79 -3.35 7.29
CA ASP A 143 -12.56 -2.74 6.81
C ASP A 143 -12.61 -2.56 5.29
N GLU A 144 -12.02 -1.47 4.80
CA GLU A 144 -12.03 -1.12 3.38
C GLU A 144 -10.72 -0.49 2.91
N ALA A 145 -10.38 -0.70 1.64
CA ALA A 145 -9.23 -0.08 1.00
C ALA A 145 -9.68 0.92 -0.05
N LEU A 146 -9.03 2.08 -0.10
CA LEU A 146 -9.37 3.16 -1.02
C LEU A 146 -8.14 3.61 -1.82
N TRP A 147 -8.34 3.87 -3.10
CA TRP A 147 -7.37 4.49 -3.99
C TRP A 147 -7.98 5.73 -4.62
N SER A 148 -7.29 6.86 -4.53
CA SER A 148 -7.66 8.07 -5.28
C SER A 148 -6.87 8.11 -6.59
N PHE A 149 -7.53 8.44 -7.69
CA PHE A 149 -6.91 8.49 -9.00
C PHE A 149 -7.60 9.51 -9.91
N THR A 150 -6.94 9.89 -11.00
CA THR A 150 -7.48 10.85 -11.97
C THR A 150 -7.80 10.13 -13.28
N VAL A 151 -9.06 10.22 -13.72
CA VAL A 151 -9.50 9.77 -15.04
C VAL A 151 -9.29 10.90 -16.03
N ALA A 152 -8.37 10.72 -16.97
CA ALA A 152 -8.12 11.72 -18.00
C ALA A 152 -9.24 11.81 -19.06
N ARG A 153 -9.91 10.69 -19.36
CA ARG A 153 -10.97 10.61 -20.37
C ARG A 153 -12.10 9.69 -19.89
N PRO A 154 -13.37 10.10 -19.99
CA PRO A 154 -14.48 9.18 -19.76
C PRO A 154 -14.42 8.00 -20.73
N GLY A 155 -14.97 6.87 -20.34
CA GLY A 155 -15.03 5.69 -21.21
C GLY A 155 -15.17 4.38 -20.47
N ARG A 156 -15.10 3.29 -21.24
CA ARG A 156 -15.11 1.93 -20.69
C ARG A 156 -13.70 1.53 -20.27
N TYR A 157 -13.56 0.97 -19.08
CA TYR A 157 -12.30 0.48 -18.54
C TYR A 157 -12.44 -0.99 -18.15
N ALA A 158 -11.54 -1.85 -18.62
CA ALA A 158 -11.39 -3.20 -18.09
C ALA A 158 -10.70 -3.12 -16.72
N VAL A 159 -11.20 -3.89 -15.75
CA VAL A 159 -10.74 -3.88 -14.36
C VAL A 159 -10.20 -5.25 -14.01
N ALA A 160 -8.98 -5.31 -13.48
CA ALA A 160 -8.41 -6.54 -12.94
C ALA A 160 -7.72 -6.27 -11.61
N ILE A 161 -7.68 -7.29 -10.75
CA ILE A 161 -6.99 -7.24 -9.46
C ILE A 161 -5.83 -8.24 -9.46
N LEU A 162 -4.68 -7.82 -8.96
CA LEU A 162 -3.56 -8.69 -8.66
C LEU A 162 -3.72 -9.18 -7.22
N GLN A 163 -4.33 -10.35 -7.07
CA GLN A 163 -4.72 -10.88 -5.77
C GLN A 163 -3.96 -12.14 -5.38
N GLY A 164 -3.84 -12.37 -4.08
CA GLY A 164 -3.42 -13.63 -3.50
C GLY A 164 -4.48 -14.15 -2.53
N CYS A 165 -4.80 -15.44 -2.61
CA CYS A 165 -5.74 -16.09 -1.72
C CYS A 165 -5.19 -17.47 -1.34
N GLY A 166 -5.11 -17.74 -0.02
CA GLY A 166 -4.55 -18.98 0.50
C GLY A 166 -5.35 -20.23 0.11
N LYS A 167 -4.70 -21.39 0.13
CA LYS A 167 -5.38 -22.68 -0.05
C LYS A 167 -6.46 -22.87 1.02
N GLY A 168 -7.68 -23.21 0.60
CA GLY A 168 -8.83 -23.39 1.48
C GLY A 168 -9.40 -22.10 2.08
N GLN A 169 -9.00 -20.92 1.56
CA GLN A 169 -9.49 -19.61 1.99
C GLN A 169 -10.55 -19.03 1.06
N GLY A 170 -10.92 -19.74 -0.01
CA GLY A 170 -11.90 -19.28 -0.97
C GLY A 170 -13.32 -19.16 -0.42
N GLY A 171 -14.18 -18.58 -1.26
CA GLY A 171 -15.62 -18.46 -0.99
C GLY A 171 -16.03 -17.20 -0.23
N SER A 172 -15.14 -16.23 -0.05
CA SER A 172 -15.49 -14.86 0.38
C SER A 172 -16.03 -14.03 -0.80
N ASP A 173 -16.75 -12.96 -0.49
CA ASP A 173 -17.34 -12.04 -1.47
C ASP A 173 -16.98 -10.59 -1.12
N ALA A 174 -16.79 -9.78 -2.15
CA ALA A 174 -16.46 -8.36 -2.04
C ALA A 174 -17.10 -7.55 -3.16
N VAL A 175 -17.11 -6.23 -2.97
CA VAL A 175 -17.48 -5.25 -3.98
C VAL A 175 -16.31 -4.30 -4.19
N LEU A 176 -16.06 -3.99 -5.46
CA LEU A 176 -15.21 -2.90 -5.89
C LEU A 176 -16.11 -1.80 -6.45
N THR A 177 -16.10 -0.63 -5.83
CA THR A 177 -16.90 0.54 -6.23
C THR A 177 -16.00 1.61 -6.82
N ILE A 178 -16.37 2.19 -7.97
CA ILE A 178 -15.63 3.30 -8.60
C ILE A 178 -16.57 4.47 -8.84
N GLY A 179 -16.21 5.65 -8.33
CA GLY A 179 -16.97 6.88 -8.59
C GLY A 179 -16.30 8.13 -8.03
N PRO A 180 -16.93 9.31 -8.17
CA PRO A 180 -16.42 10.53 -7.57
C PRO A 180 -16.33 10.39 -6.04
N PRO A 181 -15.32 10.99 -5.38
CA PRO A 181 -15.18 10.90 -3.94
C PRO A 181 -16.42 11.40 -3.20
N GLY A 182 -16.99 10.57 -2.32
CA GLY A 182 -18.19 10.92 -1.54
C GLY A 182 -19.52 10.77 -2.28
N GLU A 183 -19.50 10.31 -3.53
CA GLU A 183 -20.70 10.06 -4.34
C GLU A 183 -20.90 8.54 -4.58
N PRO A 184 -22.12 8.10 -4.95
CA PRO A 184 -22.34 6.74 -5.42
C PRO A 184 -21.46 6.41 -6.64
N GLY A 185 -20.99 5.18 -6.72
CA GLY A 185 -20.15 4.69 -7.82
C GLY A 185 -20.77 3.51 -8.57
N VAL A 186 -20.03 3.01 -9.55
CA VAL A 186 -20.32 1.76 -10.26
C VAL A 186 -19.69 0.61 -9.49
N ASP A 187 -20.50 -0.42 -9.19
CA ASP A 187 -20.07 -1.60 -8.46
C ASP A 187 -19.67 -2.76 -9.39
N LEU A 188 -18.58 -3.43 -9.04
CA LEU A 188 -18.18 -4.74 -9.53
C LEU A 188 -18.10 -5.71 -8.34
N ALA A 189 -19.09 -6.60 -8.24
CA ALA A 189 -19.04 -7.70 -7.28
C ALA A 189 -18.03 -8.75 -7.74
N PHE A 190 -17.25 -9.29 -6.80
CA PHE A 190 -16.29 -10.36 -7.09
C PHE A 190 -16.06 -11.28 -5.89
N SER A 191 -15.60 -12.49 -6.17
CA SER A 191 -15.19 -13.47 -5.16
C SER A 191 -13.73 -13.84 -5.41
N PRO A 192 -12.81 -13.67 -4.44
CA PRO A 192 -11.40 -14.00 -4.64
C PRO A 192 -11.18 -15.47 -5.01
N ILE A 193 -10.32 -15.70 -6.01
CA ILE A 193 -9.95 -17.04 -6.47
C ILE A 193 -8.77 -17.59 -5.67
N GLU A 194 -8.83 -18.83 -5.20
CA GLU A 194 -7.70 -19.46 -4.51
C GLU A 194 -6.45 -19.54 -5.40
N THR A 195 -5.31 -19.18 -4.83
CA THR A 195 -3.99 -19.17 -5.49
C THR A 195 -2.99 -20.11 -4.84
N GLY A 196 -3.44 -20.87 -3.83
CA GLY A 196 -2.63 -21.81 -3.05
C GLY A 196 -1.90 -21.17 -1.86
N HIS A 197 -1.50 -19.91 -1.94
CA HIS A 197 -0.87 -19.17 -0.85
C HIS A 197 -1.18 -17.66 -0.99
N PHE A 198 -1.27 -16.92 0.11
CA PHE A 198 -1.58 -15.48 0.07
C PHE A 198 -0.56 -14.64 -0.71
N GLN A 199 0.67 -15.13 -0.87
CA GLN A 199 1.72 -14.47 -1.65
C GLN A 199 1.85 -15.01 -3.09
N ASN A 200 1.00 -15.94 -3.51
CA ASN A 200 0.95 -16.44 -4.88
C ASN A 200 0.05 -15.55 -5.75
N PHE A 201 0.52 -14.34 -6.04
CA PHE A 201 -0.32 -13.36 -6.73
C PHE A 201 -0.69 -13.78 -8.15
N ARG A 202 -1.96 -13.58 -8.52
CA ARG A 202 -2.49 -13.78 -9.87
C ARG A 202 -3.42 -12.63 -10.26
N TRP A 203 -3.34 -12.23 -11.52
CA TRP A 203 -4.33 -11.32 -12.09
C TRP A 203 -5.66 -12.03 -12.25
N VAL A 204 -6.72 -11.40 -11.77
CA VAL A 204 -8.11 -11.84 -11.91
C VAL A 204 -8.89 -10.70 -12.56
N ASP A 205 -9.49 -11.00 -13.71
CA ASP A 205 -10.36 -10.09 -14.44
C ASP A 205 -11.71 -9.96 -13.72
N LEU A 206 -12.14 -8.72 -13.48
CA LEU A 206 -13.41 -8.39 -12.81
C LEU A 206 -14.46 -7.81 -13.78
N GLY A 207 -14.17 -7.83 -15.09
CA GLY A 207 -15.01 -7.26 -16.13
C GLY A 207 -14.64 -5.81 -16.45
N SER A 208 -15.65 -4.99 -16.75
CA SER A 208 -15.45 -3.60 -17.12
C SER A 208 -16.47 -2.65 -16.50
N VAL A 209 -16.05 -1.42 -16.25
CA VAL A 209 -16.91 -0.31 -15.82
C VAL A 209 -16.98 0.76 -16.91
N VAL A 210 -18.03 1.57 -16.88
CA VAL A 210 -18.10 2.81 -17.66
C VAL A 210 -17.94 3.96 -16.69
N LEU A 211 -16.90 4.78 -16.89
CA LEU A 211 -16.66 6.01 -16.14
C LEU A 211 -17.17 7.18 -16.98
N GLU A 212 -18.23 7.83 -16.52
CA GLU A 212 -18.96 8.84 -17.30
C GLU A 212 -18.28 10.22 -17.29
N SER A 213 -17.41 10.48 -16.32
CA SER A 213 -16.73 11.76 -16.15
C SER A 213 -15.22 11.61 -16.05
N ALA A 214 -14.52 12.62 -16.55
CA ALA A 214 -13.10 12.84 -16.27
C ALA A 214 -12.94 13.52 -14.92
N GLY A 215 -11.72 13.50 -14.39
CA GLY A 215 -11.35 14.13 -13.12
C GLY A 215 -11.06 13.11 -12.03
N GLN A 216 -11.03 13.61 -10.79
CA GLN A 216 -10.69 12.79 -9.63
C GLN A 216 -11.80 11.77 -9.34
N GLN A 217 -11.38 10.53 -9.16
CA GLN A 217 -12.21 9.38 -8.80
C GLN A 217 -11.62 8.70 -7.55
N GLU A 218 -12.46 7.91 -6.89
CA GLU A 218 -12.10 7.00 -5.83
C GLU A 218 -12.50 5.57 -6.24
N LEU A 219 -11.57 4.63 -6.04
CA LEU A 219 -11.85 3.21 -6.08
C LEU A 219 -11.83 2.69 -4.66
N ARG A 220 -12.92 2.03 -4.25
CA ARG A 220 -13.09 1.41 -2.94
C ARG A 220 -13.26 -0.09 -3.11
N VAL A 221 -12.58 -0.87 -2.29
CA VAL A 221 -12.84 -2.31 -2.17
C VAL A 221 -13.30 -2.60 -0.76
N LYS A 222 -14.41 -3.32 -0.62
CA LYS A 222 -14.99 -3.70 0.67
C LYS A 222 -15.51 -5.14 0.63
N PRO A 223 -15.20 -5.98 1.64
CA PRO A 223 -15.83 -7.29 1.76
C PRO A 223 -17.32 -7.15 2.03
N THR A 224 -18.13 -7.95 1.33
CA THR A 224 -19.55 -8.13 1.67
C THR A 224 -19.72 -9.36 2.56
N ARG A 225 -18.82 -10.35 2.44
CA ARG A 225 -18.77 -11.53 3.30
C ARG A 225 -17.37 -12.12 3.34
N ILE A 226 -16.86 -12.42 4.55
CA ILE A 226 -15.62 -13.17 4.74
C ILE A 226 -15.99 -14.59 5.15
N ALA A 227 -15.66 -15.58 4.32
CA ALA A 227 -16.06 -16.97 4.54
C ALA A 227 -15.11 -17.77 5.42
N LYS A 228 -13.84 -17.38 5.45
CA LYS A 228 -12.74 -18.07 6.14
C LYS A 228 -11.95 -17.09 6.99
N ALA A 229 -10.62 -17.17 7.01
CA ALA A 229 -9.81 -16.33 7.88
C ALA A 229 -9.68 -14.89 7.37
N ALA A 230 -9.65 -14.69 6.06
CA ALA A 230 -9.51 -13.38 5.42
C ALA A 230 -10.20 -13.34 4.04
N LEU A 231 -10.44 -12.15 3.50
CA LEU A 231 -10.92 -11.95 2.13
C LEU A 231 -9.88 -12.44 1.10
N CYS A 232 -8.81 -11.67 0.93
CA CYS A 232 -7.64 -11.94 0.09
C CYS A 232 -6.58 -10.86 0.36
N ASP A 233 -5.41 -11.03 -0.25
CA ASP A 233 -4.37 -10.01 -0.34
C ASP A 233 -4.47 -9.32 -1.72
N ILE A 234 -4.49 -7.98 -1.77
CA ILE A 234 -4.50 -7.20 -3.02
C ILE A 234 -3.19 -6.40 -3.16
N ARG A 235 -2.39 -6.76 -4.16
CA ARG A 235 -1.10 -6.11 -4.48
C ARG A 235 -1.25 -4.94 -5.44
N ALA A 236 -2.18 -5.03 -6.37
CA ALA A 236 -2.48 -3.96 -7.32
C ALA A 236 -3.86 -4.12 -7.93
N ILE A 237 -4.39 -3.04 -8.50
CA ILE A 237 -5.59 -3.01 -9.34
C ILE A 237 -5.24 -2.28 -10.63
N SER A 238 -5.64 -2.82 -11.77
CA SER A 238 -5.43 -2.19 -13.08
C SER A 238 -6.76 -1.76 -13.69
N LEU A 239 -6.83 -0.53 -14.19
CA LEU A 239 -7.92 -0.07 -15.06
C LEU A 239 -7.31 0.24 -16.43
N VAL A 240 -7.77 -0.45 -17.47
CA VAL A 240 -7.26 -0.29 -18.83
C VAL A 240 -8.36 0.21 -19.75
N PRO A 241 -8.20 1.39 -20.38
CA PRO A 241 -9.18 1.90 -21.35
C PRO A 241 -9.45 0.87 -22.44
N GLN A 242 -10.72 0.64 -22.73
CA GLN A 242 -11.17 -0.20 -23.83
C GLN A 242 -11.45 0.69 -25.04
N SER A 243 -10.99 0.27 -26.22
CA SER A 243 -11.43 0.88 -27.46
C SER A 243 -12.95 0.73 -27.58
N THR A 244 -13.67 1.83 -27.80
CA THR A 244 -15.05 1.75 -28.24
C THR A 244 -15.07 1.12 -29.62
N THR A 245 -15.46 -0.15 -29.69
CA THR A 245 -15.80 -0.77 -30.98
C THR A 245 -17.01 0.01 -31.53
N LYS A 246 -16.81 0.72 -32.63
CA LYS A 246 -17.87 1.37 -33.40
C LYS A 246 -18.79 0.33 -34.04
#